data_AF-A0A956STM3-F1
#
_entry.id   AF-A0A956STM3-F1
#
_cell.length_a   1.000
_cell.length_b   1.000
_cell.length_c   1.000
_cell.angle_alpha   90.00
_cell.angle_beta   90.00
_cell.angle_gamma   90.00
#
_symmetry.space_group_name_H-M   'P 1'
#
loop_
_entity.id
_entity.type
_entity.pdbx_description
1 polymer ?
#
loop_
_entity_poly.entity_id
_entity_poly.type
_entity_poly.pdbx_seq_one_letter_code
_entity_poly.pdbx_strand_id
1 'polypeptide(L)'
;MKPKIIFYLLLYLFFFITDTLAIVVGSDTVPSRQSAVTFLSSDTDNEMRGFAAFENGFVFQNSYTECLFNSFFPVGGSVKLNGGILNLNRDLLFESNAVLENGGTIFGNGNIIFLPDKITVFSFGGAMVFNNVDIVLNSHLNLNGEIRFEGECQIEGNGYQMNVSSGALAVGEGSIVTIKNTTISGVAQERLYCTHNSGVFCFENVLLIQDANYSFTQGSIEVIGGKLKMSGSHVFTYESDQTSTVRSGATWLFDINMSFSYASSSSQFIALEDEKALLYLRETNLYVTSIGLQLTKGSLVVEGECSIFSDATEASGGIIFGDGVLSNNNLFVNILDESGLKIESGFVSNKNV
;
A
#
# COMPACT_ATOMS: atom_id res chain seq x y z
N MET A 1 15.60 62.53 -22.95
CA MET A 1 15.11 61.20 -23.35
C MET A 1 13.63 61.33 -23.68
N LYS A 2 13.22 60.99 -24.91
CA LYS A 2 11.96 61.48 -25.51
C LYS A 2 10.72 60.76 -24.93
N PRO A 3 9.66 61.47 -24.51
CA PRO A 3 8.45 60.89 -23.92
C PRO A 3 7.70 59.92 -24.85
N LYS A 4 7.97 59.96 -26.16
CA LYS A 4 7.42 59.01 -27.13
C LYS A 4 7.92 57.57 -26.92
N ILE A 5 9.15 57.36 -26.46
CA ILE A 5 9.69 55.99 -26.25
C ILE A 5 9.05 55.33 -25.03
N ILE A 6 8.78 56.09 -23.97
CA ILE A 6 8.09 55.56 -22.77
C ILE A 6 6.65 55.17 -23.09
N PHE A 7 5.96 55.93 -23.95
CA PHE A 7 4.59 55.61 -24.38
C PHE A 7 4.52 54.32 -25.21
N TYR A 8 5.46 54.08 -26.13
CA TYR A 8 5.51 52.83 -26.89
C TYR A 8 5.90 51.61 -26.03
N LEU A 9 6.77 51.78 -25.02
CA LEU A 9 7.12 50.72 -24.07
C LEU A 9 5.94 50.34 -23.16
N LEU A 10 5.17 51.34 -22.69
CA LEU A 10 3.93 51.11 -21.92
C LEU A 10 2.83 50.45 -22.76
N LEU A 11 2.71 50.83 -24.04
CA LEU A 11 1.77 50.19 -24.96
C LEU A 11 2.16 48.73 -25.24
N TYR A 12 3.46 48.44 -25.39
CA TYR A 12 3.95 47.06 -25.55
C TYR A 12 3.68 46.23 -24.28
N LEU A 13 3.87 46.78 -23.08
CA LEU A 13 3.56 46.09 -21.82
C LEU A 13 2.06 45.79 -21.63
N PHE A 14 1.15 46.55 -22.24
CA PHE A 14 -0.30 46.31 -22.17
C PHE A 14 -0.82 45.28 -23.19
N PHE A 15 -0.09 45.00 -24.27
CA PHE A 15 -0.53 44.06 -25.32
C PHE A 15 -0.10 42.60 -25.10
N PHE A 16 0.70 42.31 -24.06
CA PHE A 16 1.17 40.94 -23.76
C PHE A 16 0.60 40.32 -22.49
N ILE A 17 -0.38 40.97 -21.85
CA ILE A 17 -1.18 40.34 -20.80
C ILE A 17 -2.41 39.75 -21.48
N THR A 18 -2.21 38.69 -22.28
CA THR A 18 -3.31 37.79 -22.60
C THR A 18 -3.45 36.89 -21.39
N ASP A 19 -4.53 37.04 -20.63
CA ASP A 19 -4.93 36.02 -19.67
C ASP A 19 -5.01 34.69 -20.44
N THR A 20 -4.11 33.77 -20.12
CA THR A 20 -4.16 32.41 -20.63
C THR A 20 -5.39 31.77 -20.00
N LEU A 21 -6.51 31.79 -20.73
CA LEU A 21 -7.71 31.08 -20.35
C LEU A 21 -7.36 29.60 -20.27
N ALA A 22 -7.72 28.95 -19.17
CA ALA A 22 -7.38 27.56 -19.00
C ALA A 22 -8.01 26.66 -20.07
N ILE A 23 -7.32 25.57 -20.33
CA ILE A 23 -7.83 24.50 -21.18
C ILE A 23 -8.92 23.73 -20.41
N VAL A 24 -10.16 24.10 -20.71
CA VAL A 24 -11.35 23.32 -20.38
C VAL A 24 -11.70 22.44 -21.57
N VAL A 25 -11.61 21.13 -21.41
CA VAL A 25 -11.87 20.17 -22.50
C VAL A 25 -13.23 19.49 -22.31
N GLY A 26 -14.07 19.65 -23.32
CA GLY A 26 -15.38 19.00 -23.44
C GLY A 26 -16.56 19.87 -23.01
N SER A 27 -17.66 19.21 -22.64
CA SER A 27 -18.94 19.84 -22.31
C SER A 27 -19.73 18.98 -21.34
N ASP A 28 -20.60 19.60 -20.54
CA ASP A 28 -21.56 18.89 -19.68
C ASP A 28 -22.96 18.77 -20.31
N THR A 29 -23.08 19.13 -21.60
CA THR A 29 -24.34 19.04 -22.35
C THR A 29 -24.25 18.26 -23.65
N VAL A 30 -23.06 18.12 -24.24
CA VAL A 30 -22.86 17.48 -25.55
C VAL A 30 -21.61 16.58 -25.55
N PRO A 31 -21.72 15.30 -25.94
CA PRO A 31 -20.58 14.42 -26.13
C PRO A 31 -19.59 14.90 -27.20
N SER A 32 -18.31 14.74 -26.89
CA SER A 32 -17.19 15.10 -27.76
C SER A 32 -16.09 14.06 -27.64
N ARG A 33 -15.45 13.72 -28.76
CA ARG A 33 -14.24 12.88 -28.80
C ARG A 33 -13.03 13.79 -28.90
N GLN A 34 -12.04 13.56 -28.05
CA GLN A 34 -10.85 14.38 -27.97
C GLN A 34 -9.66 13.66 -28.62
N SER A 35 -8.85 14.42 -29.35
CA SER A 35 -7.47 13.98 -29.64
C SER A 35 -6.68 13.92 -28.33
N ALA A 36 -5.46 13.37 -28.37
CA ALA A 36 -4.56 13.48 -27.21
C ALA A 36 -4.42 14.95 -26.80
N VAL A 37 -4.72 15.25 -25.53
CA VAL A 37 -4.74 16.61 -24.98
C VAL A 37 -3.48 16.84 -24.14
N THR A 38 -2.87 18.03 -24.27
CA THR A 38 -1.85 18.49 -23.33
C THR A 38 -2.42 19.61 -22.45
N PHE A 39 -2.45 19.39 -21.14
CA PHE A 39 -2.81 20.39 -20.14
C PHE A 39 -1.54 21.14 -19.71
N LEU A 40 -1.61 22.47 -19.68
CA LEU A 40 -0.47 23.34 -19.43
C LEU A 40 -0.43 23.77 -17.97
N SER A 41 0.79 23.94 -17.42
CA SER A 41 0.95 24.44 -16.05
C SER A 41 0.75 25.95 -15.92
N SER A 42 0.61 26.67 -17.04
CA SER A 42 0.22 28.09 -17.06
C SER A 42 -1.24 28.30 -16.75
N ASP A 43 -2.05 27.24 -16.87
CA ASP A 43 -3.50 27.30 -16.79
C ASP A 43 -3.94 27.00 -15.36
N THR A 44 -4.79 27.85 -14.80
CA THR A 44 -5.20 27.79 -13.39
C THR A 44 -6.37 26.85 -13.12
N ASP A 45 -7.09 26.44 -14.16
CA ASP A 45 -8.37 25.73 -14.08
C ASP A 45 -8.52 24.68 -15.19
N ASN A 46 -7.46 23.91 -15.44
CA ASN A 46 -7.53 22.76 -16.35
C ASN A 46 -8.65 21.81 -15.91
N GLU A 47 -9.56 21.48 -16.83
CA GLU A 47 -10.72 20.65 -16.52
C GLU A 47 -11.03 19.67 -17.66
N MET A 48 -11.32 18.42 -17.30
CA MET A 48 -11.89 17.39 -18.17
C MET A 48 -13.39 17.23 -17.88
N ARG A 49 -14.26 17.81 -18.71
CA ARG A 49 -15.70 17.86 -18.46
C ARG A 49 -16.42 16.53 -18.72
N GLY A 50 -17.66 16.46 -18.22
CA GLY A 50 -18.55 15.29 -18.23
C GLY A 50 -18.53 14.52 -19.53
N PHE A 51 -18.85 15.16 -20.65
CA PHE A 51 -19.01 14.49 -21.91
C PHE A 51 -17.80 14.62 -22.85
N ALA A 52 -16.59 14.55 -22.30
CA ALA A 52 -15.33 14.51 -23.07
C ALA A 52 -14.72 13.10 -23.09
N ALA A 53 -14.65 12.44 -24.23
CA ALA A 53 -14.02 11.13 -24.37
C ALA A 53 -12.52 11.27 -24.69
N PHE A 54 -11.66 10.77 -23.80
CA PHE A 54 -10.19 10.80 -23.91
C PHE A 54 -9.65 9.45 -24.39
N GLU A 55 -10.13 8.96 -25.52
CA GLU A 55 -9.75 7.65 -26.08
C GLU A 55 -8.26 7.55 -26.46
N ASN A 56 -7.62 8.70 -26.70
CA ASN A 56 -6.19 8.80 -27.03
C ASN A 56 -5.34 9.31 -25.85
N GLY A 57 -5.94 9.42 -24.66
CA GLY A 57 -5.28 9.82 -23.44
C GLY A 57 -5.01 11.33 -23.33
N PHE A 58 -4.16 11.68 -22.38
CA PHE A 58 -3.80 13.07 -22.07
C PHE A 58 -2.42 13.17 -21.43
N VAL A 59 -1.85 14.37 -21.46
CA VAL A 59 -0.52 14.68 -20.97
C VAL A 59 -0.58 15.96 -20.13
N PHE A 60 0.02 15.93 -18.95
CA PHE A 60 0.33 17.13 -18.18
C PHE A 60 1.69 17.66 -18.60
N GLN A 61 1.83 18.97 -18.73
CA GLN A 61 3.08 19.58 -19.19
C GLN A 61 4.26 19.28 -18.27
N ASN A 62 4.04 19.32 -16.96
CA ASN A 62 5.06 19.14 -15.92
C ASN A 62 4.42 18.95 -14.52
N SER A 63 5.27 18.93 -13.50
CA SER A 63 4.87 18.73 -12.09
C SER A 63 4.05 19.85 -11.47
N TYR A 64 3.93 21.00 -12.12
CA TYR A 64 3.09 22.12 -11.69
C TYR A 64 1.71 22.12 -12.36
N THR A 65 1.43 21.14 -13.22
CA THR A 65 0.12 21.03 -13.87
C THR A 65 -0.85 20.33 -12.93
N GLU A 66 -1.97 20.99 -12.64
CA GLU A 66 -3.10 20.39 -11.94
C GLU A 66 -4.30 20.33 -12.88
N CYS A 67 -5.15 19.30 -12.77
CA CYS A 67 -6.37 19.19 -13.57
C CYS A 67 -7.51 18.49 -12.79
N LEU A 68 -8.72 19.01 -12.94
CA LEU A 68 -9.94 18.38 -12.45
C LEU A 68 -10.48 17.35 -13.46
N PHE A 69 -10.68 16.11 -13.00
CA PHE A 69 -11.28 15.04 -13.78
C PHE A 69 -12.78 14.89 -13.48
N ASN A 70 -13.61 15.12 -14.48
CA ASN A 70 -15.07 15.00 -14.38
C ASN A 70 -15.71 14.24 -15.55
N SER A 71 -14.94 13.52 -16.39
CA SER A 71 -15.49 12.80 -17.55
C SER A 71 -16.26 11.52 -17.20
N PHE A 72 -17.39 11.25 -17.86
CA PHE A 72 -18.16 10.00 -17.76
C PHE A 72 -17.53 8.85 -18.54
N PHE A 73 -16.67 9.16 -19.51
CA PHE A 73 -16.18 8.18 -20.46
C PHE A 73 -14.88 7.54 -19.97
N PRO A 74 -14.67 6.24 -20.24
CA PRO A 74 -13.38 5.61 -20.04
C PRO A 74 -12.24 6.37 -20.75
N VAL A 75 -11.08 6.39 -20.11
CA VAL A 75 -9.85 7.01 -20.63
C VAL A 75 -8.99 5.92 -21.28
N GLY A 76 -8.69 6.09 -22.57
CA GLY A 76 -7.79 5.19 -23.31
C GLY A 76 -6.44 5.83 -23.60
N GLY A 77 -5.59 5.11 -24.33
CA GLY A 77 -4.32 5.65 -24.82
C GLY A 77 -3.31 6.04 -23.74
N SER A 78 -2.38 6.95 -24.08
CA SER A 78 -1.27 7.33 -23.21
C SER A 78 -1.70 8.38 -22.18
N VAL A 79 -1.53 8.08 -20.89
CA VAL A 79 -1.86 8.96 -19.77
C VAL A 79 -0.58 9.34 -19.06
N LYS A 80 -0.18 10.61 -19.16
CA LYS A 80 1.07 11.15 -18.61
C LYS A 80 0.80 12.23 -17.59
N LEU A 81 1.10 11.96 -16.33
CA LEU A 81 0.97 12.99 -15.28
C LEU A 81 2.22 13.84 -15.14
N ASN A 82 3.41 13.33 -15.52
CA ASN A 82 4.67 14.09 -15.52
C ASN A 82 4.93 14.84 -14.18
N GLY A 83 4.58 14.19 -13.07
CA GLY A 83 4.68 14.72 -11.71
C GLY A 83 3.52 15.62 -11.26
N GLY A 84 2.58 15.96 -12.14
CA GLY A 84 1.44 16.84 -11.86
C GLY A 84 0.32 16.14 -11.08
N ILE A 85 -0.80 16.84 -10.91
CA ILE A 85 -1.89 16.46 -10.01
C ILE A 85 -3.20 16.29 -10.78
N LEU A 86 -3.80 15.11 -10.69
CA LEU A 86 -5.15 14.82 -11.19
C LEU A 86 -6.12 14.74 -10.00
N ASN A 87 -7.08 15.64 -9.94
CA ASN A 87 -8.12 15.65 -8.92
C ASN A 87 -9.38 14.96 -9.44
N LEU A 88 -9.76 13.84 -8.87
CA LEU A 88 -10.97 13.12 -9.27
C LEU A 88 -12.19 13.79 -8.63
N ASN A 89 -13.18 14.15 -9.46
CA ASN A 89 -14.53 14.53 -9.02
C ASN A 89 -15.55 13.39 -9.23
N ARG A 90 -15.05 12.22 -9.65
CA ARG A 90 -15.78 10.99 -9.96
C ARG A 90 -14.82 9.85 -10.22
N ASP A 91 -15.36 8.65 -10.37
CA ASP A 91 -14.61 7.46 -10.74
C ASP A 91 -13.87 7.65 -12.08
N LEU A 92 -12.63 7.15 -12.11
CA LEU A 92 -11.78 7.10 -13.30
C LEU A 92 -11.76 5.66 -13.82
N LEU A 93 -12.36 5.46 -14.99
CA LEU A 93 -12.35 4.18 -15.69
C LEU A 93 -11.29 4.23 -16.78
N PHE A 94 -10.39 3.26 -16.81
CA PHE A 94 -9.47 3.11 -17.94
C PHE A 94 -10.02 2.14 -19.00
N GLU A 95 -9.76 2.43 -20.27
CA GLU A 95 -9.94 1.47 -21.36
C GLU A 95 -8.79 0.47 -21.41
N SER A 96 -9.05 -0.71 -21.98
CA SER A 96 -8.06 -1.80 -22.07
C SER A 96 -6.78 -1.44 -22.85
N ASN A 97 -6.76 -0.33 -23.60
CA ASN A 97 -5.59 0.18 -24.31
C ASN A 97 -4.87 1.32 -23.56
N ALA A 98 -5.31 1.68 -22.35
CA ALA A 98 -4.70 2.74 -21.58
C ALA A 98 -3.30 2.34 -21.10
N VAL A 99 -2.38 3.30 -21.15
CA VAL A 99 -1.00 3.14 -20.69
C VAL A 99 -0.70 4.32 -19.78
N LEU A 100 -0.52 4.07 -18.49
CA LEU A 100 -0.03 5.09 -17.57
C LEU A 100 1.49 5.18 -17.71
N GLU A 101 1.96 6.36 -18.07
CA GLU A 101 3.37 6.67 -18.28
C GLU A 101 3.73 7.88 -17.41
N ASN A 102 4.94 7.96 -16.87
CA ASN A 102 5.40 9.10 -16.05
C ASN A 102 4.43 9.47 -14.92
N GLY A 103 4.66 8.89 -13.74
CA GLY A 103 3.83 9.06 -12.55
C GLY A 103 3.59 10.52 -12.14
N GLY A 104 2.66 10.70 -11.22
CA GLY A 104 2.27 11.97 -10.62
C GLY A 104 1.37 11.67 -9.42
N THR A 105 0.52 12.60 -9.05
CA THR A 105 -0.43 12.41 -7.95
C THR A 105 -1.84 12.33 -8.48
N ILE A 106 -2.60 11.31 -8.05
CA ILE A 106 -4.05 11.27 -8.22
C ILE A 106 -4.70 11.43 -6.84
N PHE A 107 -5.43 12.52 -6.66
CA PHE A 107 -6.34 12.69 -5.52
C PHE A 107 -7.68 12.07 -5.89
N GLY A 108 -7.99 10.93 -5.29
CA GLY A 108 -9.25 10.25 -5.50
C GLY A 108 -10.45 11.00 -4.94
N ASN A 109 -10.27 11.75 -3.85
CA ASN A 109 -11.36 12.43 -3.15
C ASN A 109 -12.53 11.47 -2.83
N GLY A 110 -12.21 10.20 -2.49
CA GLY A 110 -13.19 9.15 -2.23
C GLY A 110 -13.77 8.47 -3.48
N ASN A 111 -13.24 8.75 -4.68
CA ASN A 111 -13.62 8.07 -5.91
C ASN A 111 -12.73 6.86 -6.21
N ILE A 112 -13.18 6.03 -7.16
CA ILE A 112 -12.57 4.75 -7.50
C ILE A 112 -11.82 4.84 -8.84
N ILE A 113 -10.67 4.18 -8.92
CA ILE A 113 -9.97 3.89 -10.18
C ILE A 113 -10.22 2.43 -10.57
N PHE A 114 -10.84 2.24 -11.73
CA PHE A 114 -11.09 0.91 -12.30
C PHE A 114 -10.02 0.57 -13.34
N LEU A 115 -9.21 -0.45 -13.05
CA LEU A 115 -8.24 -0.98 -14.01
C LEU A 115 -8.88 -2.09 -14.84
N PRO A 116 -8.95 -1.99 -16.18
CA PRO A 116 -9.51 -3.03 -17.04
C PRO A 116 -8.58 -4.24 -17.14
N ASP A 117 -9.15 -5.34 -17.64
CA ASP A 117 -8.56 -6.68 -17.76
C ASP A 117 -7.26 -6.79 -18.59
N LYS A 118 -6.91 -5.77 -19.38
CA LYS A 118 -5.68 -5.78 -20.19
C LYS A 118 -4.56 -4.90 -19.64
N ILE A 119 -4.81 -4.11 -18.59
CA ILE A 119 -3.74 -3.38 -17.92
C ILE A 119 -3.01 -4.36 -16.99
N THR A 120 -1.90 -4.88 -17.50
CA THR A 120 -1.11 -5.90 -16.80
C THR A 120 0.24 -5.40 -16.30
N VAL A 121 0.59 -4.15 -16.62
CA VAL A 121 1.85 -3.53 -16.23
C VAL A 121 1.61 -2.08 -15.83
N PHE A 122 2.12 -1.71 -14.67
CA PHE A 122 2.31 -0.33 -14.26
C PHE A 122 3.78 -0.01 -14.31
N SER A 123 4.16 0.87 -15.22
CA SER A 123 5.56 1.24 -15.44
C SER A 123 5.70 2.74 -15.40
N PHE A 124 6.39 3.23 -14.37
CA PHE A 124 6.53 4.67 -14.14
C PHE A 124 8.02 5.05 -14.12
N GLY A 125 8.36 6.14 -14.80
CA GLY A 125 9.72 6.73 -14.71
C GLY A 125 10.00 7.44 -13.38
N GLY A 126 9.00 7.55 -12.50
CA GLY A 126 9.05 8.15 -11.16
C GLY A 126 7.91 7.62 -10.29
N ALA A 127 7.86 7.98 -9.00
CA ALA A 127 6.82 7.49 -8.09
C ALA A 127 5.41 7.93 -8.56
N MET A 128 4.46 7.01 -8.48
CA MET A 128 3.03 7.29 -8.62
C MET A 128 2.42 7.44 -7.23
N VAL A 129 1.71 8.53 -6.97
CA VAL A 129 1.07 8.78 -5.68
C VAL A 129 -0.45 8.67 -5.83
N PHE A 130 -1.05 7.85 -4.99
CA PHE A 130 -2.48 7.69 -4.86
C PHE A 130 -2.91 8.25 -3.51
N ASN A 131 -3.76 9.28 -3.53
CA ASN A 131 -4.22 9.95 -2.32
C ASN A 131 -5.75 9.84 -2.18
N ASN A 132 -6.22 9.25 -1.06
CA ASN A 132 -7.66 9.09 -0.78
C ASN A 132 -8.44 8.45 -1.93
N VAL A 133 -8.00 7.27 -2.38
CA VAL A 133 -8.50 6.60 -3.58
C VAL A 133 -8.57 5.09 -3.42
N ASP A 134 -9.60 4.50 -4.03
CA ASP A 134 -9.76 3.06 -4.15
C ASP A 134 -9.33 2.58 -5.54
N ILE A 135 -8.60 1.47 -5.60
CA ILE A 135 -8.13 0.86 -6.84
C ILE A 135 -8.72 -0.54 -6.95
N VAL A 136 -9.36 -0.83 -8.08
CA VAL A 136 -9.94 -2.15 -8.35
C VAL A 136 -9.17 -2.83 -9.48
N LEU A 137 -8.61 -4.00 -9.20
CA LEU A 137 -7.91 -4.83 -10.19
C LEU A 137 -8.91 -5.72 -10.95
N ASN A 138 -8.78 -5.78 -12.27
CA ASN A 138 -9.46 -6.77 -13.12
C ASN A 138 -8.49 -7.68 -13.90
N SER A 139 -7.20 -7.64 -13.55
CA SER A 139 -6.15 -8.49 -14.12
C SER A 139 -4.94 -8.57 -13.19
N HIS A 140 -4.06 -9.54 -13.44
CA HIS A 140 -2.74 -9.56 -12.81
C HIS A 140 -1.96 -8.31 -13.18
N LEU A 141 -1.29 -7.70 -12.21
CA LEU A 141 -0.55 -6.46 -12.35
C LEU A 141 0.94 -6.69 -12.04
N ASN A 142 1.82 -6.35 -12.97
CA ASN A 142 3.25 -6.26 -12.73
C ASN A 142 3.62 -4.80 -12.46
N LEU A 143 4.24 -4.54 -11.32
CA LEU A 143 4.66 -3.21 -10.92
C LEU A 143 6.13 -3.01 -11.25
N ASN A 144 6.40 -1.99 -12.08
CA ASN A 144 7.72 -1.53 -12.52
C ASN A 144 7.89 -0.06 -12.14
N GLY A 145 7.99 0.19 -10.83
CA GLY A 145 8.02 1.53 -10.24
C GLY A 145 7.43 1.53 -8.85
N GLU A 146 7.55 2.65 -8.15
CA GLU A 146 6.93 2.80 -6.83
C GLU A 146 5.51 3.36 -6.97
N ILE A 147 4.59 2.75 -6.24
CA ILE A 147 3.31 3.35 -5.87
C ILE A 147 3.38 3.75 -4.41
N ARG A 148 3.05 5.00 -4.10
CA ARG A 148 2.89 5.51 -2.75
C ARG A 148 1.43 5.82 -2.45
N PHE A 149 0.95 5.37 -1.31
CA PHE A 149 -0.37 5.69 -0.80
C PHE A 149 -0.28 6.79 0.26
N GLU A 150 -1.12 7.80 0.10
CA GLU A 150 -1.27 8.93 1.01
C GLU A 150 -2.74 9.05 1.45
N GLY A 151 -3.02 9.42 2.70
CA GLY A 151 -4.37 9.41 3.25
C GLY A 151 -4.93 7.99 3.40
N GLU A 152 -6.22 7.80 3.12
CA GLU A 152 -6.90 6.50 3.21
C GLU A 152 -7.15 5.91 1.82
N CYS A 153 -6.46 4.82 1.49
CA CYS A 153 -6.57 4.17 0.19
C CYS A 153 -6.97 2.70 0.33
N GLN A 154 -7.58 2.15 -0.72
CA GLN A 154 -7.87 0.72 -0.81
C GLN A 154 -7.37 0.12 -2.13
N ILE A 155 -6.93 -1.14 -2.09
CA ILE A 155 -6.74 -1.99 -3.27
C ILE A 155 -7.66 -3.20 -3.12
N GLU A 156 -8.64 -3.32 -4.01
CA GLU A 156 -9.44 -4.53 -4.18
C GLU A 156 -8.82 -5.39 -5.29
N GLY A 157 -8.23 -6.52 -4.89
CA GLY A 157 -7.50 -7.39 -5.81
C GLY A 157 -8.38 -8.32 -6.63
N ASN A 158 -9.63 -8.59 -6.23
CA ASN A 158 -10.55 -9.51 -6.91
C ASN A 158 -9.94 -10.89 -7.24
N GLY A 159 -9.01 -11.38 -6.43
CA GLY A 159 -8.29 -12.64 -6.61
C GLY A 159 -7.14 -12.58 -7.60
N TYR A 160 -6.86 -11.42 -8.20
CA TYR A 160 -5.69 -11.22 -9.06
C TYR A 160 -4.40 -11.13 -8.24
N GLN A 161 -3.27 -11.12 -8.96
CA GLN A 161 -1.94 -11.04 -8.38
C GLN A 161 -1.32 -9.69 -8.70
N MET A 162 -0.68 -9.08 -7.71
CA MET A 162 0.22 -7.96 -7.88
C MET A 162 1.66 -8.42 -7.69
N ASN A 163 2.46 -8.35 -8.74
CA ASN A 163 3.87 -8.67 -8.70
C ASN A 163 4.68 -7.39 -8.49
N VAL A 164 5.38 -7.30 -7.35
CA VAL A 164 6.18 -6.14 -6.95
C VAL A 164 7.69 -6.36 -7.14
N SER A 165 8.13 -7.44 -7.79
CA SER A 165 9.57 -7.76 -7.90
C SER A 165 10.43 -6.64 -8.53
N SER A 166 9.84 -5.82 -9.39
CA SER A 166 10.47 -4.67 -10.05
C SER A 166 9.93 -3.31 -9.58
N GLY A 167 9.07 -3.29 -8.56
CA GLY A 167 8.36 -2.10 -8.10
C GLY A 167 8.32 -2.01 -6.58
N ALA A 168 7.51 -1.13 -6.02
CA ALA A 168 7.31 -1.08 -4.58
C ALA A 168 5.94 -0.49 -4.23
N LEU A 169 5.39 -0.93 -3.11
CA LEU A 169 4.25 -0.30 -2.46
C LEU A 169 4.75 0.41 -1.19
N ALA A 170 4.53 1.72 -1.15
CA ALA A 170 4.93 2.58 -0.04
C ALA A 170 3.68 3.18 0.63
N VAL A 171 3.71 3.32 1.95
CA VAL A 171 2.67 4.05 2.71
C VAL A 171 3.27 5.31 3.32
N GLY A 172 2.60 6.44 3.09
CA GLY A 172 2.97 7.77 3.55
C GLY A 172 2.85 7.97 5.06
N GLU A 173 3.25 9.15 5.53
CA GLU A 173 2.99 9.60 6.90
C GLU A 173 1.47 9.74 7.14
N GLY A 174 1.02 9.39 8.35
CA GLY A 174 -0.38 9.35 8.76
C GLY A 174 -1.33 8.52 7.88
N SER A 175 -0.81 7.71 6.96
CA SER A 175 -1.58 7.12 5.87
C SER A 175 -1.88 5.65 6.11
N ILE A 176 -2.99 5.17 5.53
CA ILE A 176 -3.47 3.80 5.64
C ILE A 176 -3.77 3.30 4.24
N VAL A 177 -3.23 2.13 3.89
CA VAL A 177 -3.69 1.39 2.71
C VAL A 177 -4.28 0.06 3.12
N THR A 178 -5.50 -0.21 2.68
CA THR A 178 -6.14 -1.51 2.87
C THR A 178 -6.05 -2.33 1.59
N ILE A 179 -5.43 -3.51 1.66
CA ILE A 179 -5.24 -4.40 0.52
C ILE A 179 -6.05 -5.67 0.75
N LYS A 180 -6.93 -5.99 -0.20
CA LYS A 180 -7.93 -7.06 -0.07
C LYS A 180 -7.86 -8.07 -1.20
N ASN A 181 -8.16 -9.33 -0.88
CA ASN A 181 -8.43 -10.42 -1.83
C ASN A 181 -7.41 -10.50 -2.96
N THR A 182 -6.13 -10.57 -2.64
CA THR A 182 -5.06 -10.56 -3.65
C THR A 182 -3.91 -11.47 -3.26
N THR A 183 -3.09 -11.81 -4.26
CA THR A 183 -1.73 -12.29 -4.01
C THR A 183 -0.73 -11.16 -4.29
N ILE A 184 0.17 -10.87 -3.36
CA ILE A 184 1.32 -9.99 -3.58
C ILE A 184 2.56 -10.87 -3.69
N SER A 185 3.26 -10.85 -4.81
CA SER A 185 4.48 -11.65 -5.02
C SER A 185 5.70 -10.78 -5.30
N GLY A 186 6.89 -11.36 -5.20
CA GLY A 186 8.12 -10.61 -5.45
C GLY A 186 8.53 -9.75 -4.26
N VAL A 187 8.05 -10.08 -3.05
CA VAL A 187 8.37 -9.30 -1.86
C VAL A 187 9.79 -9.62 -1.39
N ALA A 188 10.59 -8.58 -1.25
CA ALA A 188 11.96 -8.60 -0.75
C ALA A 188 12.25 -7.19 -0.21
N GLN A 189 13.28 -7.00 0.63
CA GLN A 189 13.84 -5.66 0.93
C GLN A 189 12.77 -4.56 1.15
N GLU A 190 12.85 -3.43 0.44
CA GLU A 190 11.92 -2.29 0.54
C GLU A 190 10.80 -2.35 -0.52
N ARG A 191 10.27 -3.54 -0.82
CA ARG A 191 9.17 -3.70 -1.80
C ARG A 191 7.79 -3.41 -1.24
N LEU A 192 7.66 -3.48 0.08
CA LEU A 192 6.45 -3.17 0.83
C LEU A 192 6.92 -2.46 2.10
N TYR A 193 6.70 -1.16 2.23
CA TYR A 193 7.28 -0.39 3.34
C TYR A 193 6.48 0.85 3.69
N CYS A 194 6.62 1.32 4.93
CA CYS A 194 6.11 2.62 5.34
C CYS A 194 7.27 3.63 5.30
N THR A 195 6.97 4.85 4.89
CA THR A 195 7.93 5.97 4.90
C THR A 195 8.03 6.64 6.26
N HIS A 196 7.10 6.32 7.17
CA HIS A 196 7.04 6.85 8.53
C HIS A 196 6.39 5.83 9.48
N ASN A 197 6.64 5.98 10.78
CA ASN A 197 6.08 5.12 11.83
C ASN A 197 4.56 5.18 11.98
N SER A 198 3.91 6.24 11.49
CA SER A 198 2.45 6.34 11.52
C SER A 198 1.76 5.69 10.32
N GLY A 199 2.52 5.16 9.35
CA GLY A 199 1.95 4.49 8.17
C GLY A 199 1.44 3.10 8.51
N VAL A 200 0.33 2.69 7.91
CA VAL A 200 -0.33 1.41 8.20
C VAL A 200 -0.66 0.64 6.93
N PHE A 201 -0.24 -0.62 6.88
CA PHE A 201 -0.78 -1.59 5.93
C PHE A 201 -1.88 -2.41 6.60
N CYS A 202 -3.10 -2.38 6.05
CA CYS A 202 -4.21 -3.22 6.45
C CYS A 202 -4.39 -4.35 5.43
N PHE A 203 -4.46 -5.61 5.87
CA PHE A 203 -4.62 -6.78 5.01
C PHE A 203 -5.91 -7.55 5.31
N GLU A 204 -6.61 -7.95 4.25
CA GLU A 204 -7.77 -8.84 4.31
C GLU A 204 -7.70 -9.88 3.19
N ASN A 205 -7.61 -11.17 3.52
CA ASN A 205 -7.49 -12.26 2.54
C ASN A 205 -6.33 -12.05 1.54
N VAL A 206 -5.12 -11.85 2.06
CA VAL A 206 -3.92 -11.60 1.25
C VAL A 206 -2.91 -12.73 1.42
N LEU A 207 -2.39 -13.22 0.28
CA LEU A 207 -1.20 -14.06 0.23
C LEU A 207 0.01 -13.20 -0.16
N LEU A 208 1.00 -13.10 0.70
CA LEU A 208 2.26 -12.42 0.48
C LEU A 208 3.37 -13.46 0.23
N ILE A 209 3.94 -13.46 -0.98
CA ILE A 209 4.99 -14.39 -1.43
C ILE A 209 6.32 -13.64 -1.49
N GLN A 210 7.25 -14.05 -0.64
CA GLN A 210 8.61 -13.54 -0.61
C GLN A 210 9.48 -14.19 -1.68
N ASP A 211 10.34 -13.39 -2.30
CA ASP A 211 11.40 -13.85 -3.23
C ASP A 211 12.81 -13.71 -2.60
N ALA A 212 12.89 -13.08 -1.42
CA ALA A 212 14.08 -13.02 -0.58
C ALA A 212 13.68 -12.69 0.87
N ASN A 213 14.66 -12.61 1.76
CA ASN A 213 14.43 -12.09 3.11
C ASN A 213 13.88 -10.66 3.06
N TYR A 214 12.99 -10.36 3.99
CA TYR A 214 12.26 -9.11 4.05
C TYR A 214 12.15 -8.63 5.50
N SER A 215 12.56 -7.38 5.74
CA SER A 215 12.44 -6.71 7.04
C SER A 215 11.38 -5.60 6.96
N PHE A 216 10.41 -5.63 7.87
CA PHE A 216 9.45 -4.56 8.05
C PHE A 216 9.91 -3.67 9.21
N THR A 217 10.46 -2.50 8.87
CA THR A 217 11.22 -1.63 9.79
C THR A 217 10.45 -0.42 10.29
N GLN A 218 9.38 -0.01 9.60
CA GLN A 218 8.61 1.20 9.90
C GLN A 218 7.12 0.99 9.69
N GLY A 219 6.32 1.68 10.50
CA GLY A 219 4.86 1.60 10.45
C GLY A 219 4.31 0.33 11.07
N SER A 220 3.01 0.09 10.91
CA SER A 220 2.34 -1.09 11.47
C SER A 220 1.64 -1.91 10.40
N ILE A 221 1.46 -3.20 10.72
CA ILE A 221 0.63 -4.13 9.96
C ILE A 221 -0.65 -4.38 10.76
N GLU A 222 -1.80 -4.24 10.11
CA GLU A 222 -3.07 -4.69 10.65
C GLU A 222 -3.63 -5.84 9.80
N VAL A 223 -3.92 -6.97 10.43
CA VAL A 223 -4.68 -8.05 9.79
C VAL A 223 -6.13 -7.87 10.21
N ILE A 224 -6.92 -7.24 9.33
CA ILE A 224 -8.25 -6.71 9.68
C ILE A 224 -9.40 -7.70 9.45
N GLY A 225 -9.16 -8.76 8.68
CA GLY A 225 -10.15 -9.79 8.39
C GLY A 225 -9.54 -10.96 7.62
N GLY A 226 -10.17 -12.13 7.75
CA GLY A 226 -9.72 -13.33 7.03
C GLY A 226 -8.28 -13.71 7.39
N LYS A 227 -7.40 -13.80 6.38
CA LYS A 227 -5.99 -14.20 6.59
C LYS A 227 -5.01 -13.28 5.85
N LEU A 228 -3.94 -12.87 6.55
CA LEU A 228 -2.66 -12.51 5.95
C LEU A 228 -1.75 -13.74 6.00
N LYS A 229 -1.44 -14.31 4.84
CA LYS A 229 -0.56 -15.48 4.72
C LYS A 229 0.79 -15.06 4.15
N MET A 230 1.85 -15.31 4.90
CA MET A 230 3.23 -15.11 4.46
C MET A 230 3.79 -16.42 3.89
N SER A 231 4.49 -16.39 2.77
CA SER A 231 5.10 -17.56 2.11
C SER A 231 6.41 -17.17 1.40
N GLY A 232 7.13 -18.14 0.82
CA GLY A 232 8.36 -17.90 0.04
C GLY A 232 9.63 -18.58 0.56
N SER A 233 9.57 -19.39 1.62
CA SER A 233 10.74 -20.07 2.22
C SER A 233 11.90 -19.13 2.59
N HIS A 234 11.57 -17.92 3.02
CA HIS A 234 12.53 -16.88 3.41
C HIS A 234 12.26 -16.40 4.85
N VAL A 235 13.08 -15.47 5.32
CA VAL A 235 12.91 -14.83 6.63
C VAL A 235 12.04 -13.58 6.48
N PHE A 236 10.93 -13.52 7.21
CA PHE A 236 10.26 -12.27 7.55
C PHE A 236 10.79 -11.77 8.89
N THR A 237 11.38 -10.57 8.91
CA THR A 237 11.82 -9.91 10.14
C THR A 237 10.91 -8.75 10.47
N TYR A 238 10.30 -8.77 11.66
CA TYR A 238 9.58 -7.64 12.21
C TYR A 238 10.53 -6.81 13.08
N GLU A 239 10.92 -5.64 12.58
CA GLU A 239 11.87 -4.71 13.24
C GLU A 239 11.20 -3.40 13.66
N SER A 240 9.97 -3.14 13.21
CA SER A 240 9.29 -1.88 13.51
C SER A 240 8.96 -1.73 15.00
N ASP A 241 9.11 -0.50 15.50
CA ASP A 241 8.77 -0.08 16.87
C ASP A 241 7.30 0.35 17.02
N GLN A 242 6.44 -0.04 16.09
CA GLN A 242 5.01 0.24 16.13
C GLN A 242 4.25 -1.04 16.44
N THR A 243 3.04 -0.93 16.98
CA THR A 243 2.25 -2.14 17.26
C THR A 243 1.55 -2.62 16.00
N SER A 244 1.85 -3.83 15.56
CA SER A 244 1.03 -4.55 14.58
C SER A 244 -0.09 -5.31 15.27
N THR A 245 -1.28 -5.30 14.68
CA THR A 245 -2.49 -5.85 15.30
C THR A 245 -3.13 -6.92 14.44
N VAL A 246 -3.44 -8.08 15.03
CA VAL A 246 -4.33 -9.08 14.45
C VAL A 246 -5.71 -8.88 15.07
N ARG A 247 -6.69 -8.51 14.24
CA ARG A 247 -8.05 -8.24 14.67
C ARG A 247 -8.82 -9.53 14.99
N SER A 248 -9.92 -9.38 15.71
CA SER A 248 -10.81 -10.46 16.11
C SER A 248 -11.27 -11.28 14.89
N GLY A 249 -11.05 -12.59 14.93
CA GLY A 249 -11.39 -13.51 13.84
C GLY A 249 -10.43 -13.48 12.65
N ALA A 250 -9.39 -12.65 12.69
CA ALA A 250 -8.36 -12.59 11.65
C ALA A 250 -7.17 -13.51 11.98
N THR A 251 -6.42 -13.89 10.96
CA THR A 251 -5.24 -14.77 11.10
C THR A 251 -4.01 -14.19 10.42
N TRP A 252 -2.92 -14.03 11.16
CA TRP A 252 -1.59 -13.86 10.58
C TRP A 252 -0.90 -15.21 10.53
N LEU A 253 -0.78 -15.78 9.32
CA LEU A 253 -0.18 -17.09 9.09
C LEU A 253 1.22 -16.97 8.50
N PHE A 254 2.16 -17.68 9.11
CA PHE A 254 3.49 -17.95 8.58
C PHE A 254 3.52 -19.38 8.05
N ASP A 255 3.88 -19.53 6.78
CA ASP A 255 3.74 -20.77 6.03
C ASP A 255 5.00 -21.65 6.06
N ILE A 256 4.86 -22.85 5.52
CA ILE A 256 5.85 -23.92 5.46
C ILE A 256 7.21 -23.40 5.01
N ASN A 257 8.26 -23.85 5.70
CA ASN A 257 9.68 -23.61 5.39
C ASN A 257 10.10 -22.14 5.45
N MET A 258 9.30 -21.25 6.03
CA MET A 258 9.71 -19.87 6.28
C MET A 258 10.17 -19.68 7.73
N SER A 259 10.80 -18.53 7.98
CA SER A 259 11.13 -18.11 9.34
C SER A 259 10.46 -16.77 9.66
N PHE A 260 9.87 -16.68 10.84
CA PHE A 260 9.44 -15.42 11.42
C PHE A 260 10.47 -14.99 12.47
N SER A 261 11.07 -13.82 12.29
CA SER A 261 12.01 -13.22 13.24
C SER A 261 11.40 -11.97 13.86
N TYR A 262 11.35 -11.92 15.19
CA TYR A 262 10.91 -10.76 15.96
C TYR A 262 12.12 -10.05 16.58
N ALA A 263 12.39 -8.84 16.08
CA ALA A 263 13.60 -8.08 16.37
C ALA A 263 13.32 -6.59 16.66
N SER A 264 12.15 -6.28 17.23
CA SER A 264 11.76 -4.93 17.59
C SER A 264 12.33 -4.49 18.96
N SER A 265 12.21 -3.19 19.31
CA SER A 265 12.73 -2.61 20.56
C SER A 265 11.89 -2.90 21.82
N SER A 266 10.68 -3.44 21.67
CA SER A 266 9.82 -3.89 22.76
C SER A 266 9.37 -5.33 22.51
N SER A 267 8.96 -6.05 23.55
CA SER A 267 8.39 -7.39 23.43
C SER A 267 6.90 -7.41 23.07
N GLN A 268 6.23 -6.26 23.01
CA GLN A 268 4.75 -6.17 22.97
C GLN A 268 4.18 -5.63 21.64
N PHE A 269 4.97 -5.57 20.57
CA PHE A 269 4.53 -4.93 19.32
C PHE A 269 3.80 -5.86 18.34
N ILE A 270 3.51 -7.09 18.74
CA ILE A 270 2.48 -7.92 18.10
C ILE A 270 1.30 -8.04 19.06
N ALA A 271 0.20 -7.35 18.74
CA ALA A 271 -1.03 -7.37 19.52
C ALA A 271 -2.07 -8.30 18.88
N LEU A 272 -2.67 -9.16 19.70
CA LEU A 272 -3.84 -9.95 19.34
C LEU A 272 -5.06 -9.30 20.01
N GLU A 273 -6.09 -8.95 19.25
CA GLU A 273 -7.22 -8.16 19.76
C GLU A 273 -7.99 -8.90 20.87
N ASP A 274 -8.32 -10.18 20.62
CA ASP A 274 -9.03 -11.08 21.53
C ASP A 274 -8.71 -12.55 21.22
N GLU A 275 -9.36 -13.49 21.92
CA GLU A 275 -9.18 -14.95 21.77
C GLU A 275 -9.36 -15.48 20.34
N LYS A 276 -10.07 -14.74 19.47
CA LYS A 276 -10.34 -15.12 18.08
C LYS A 276 -9.27 -14.63 17.12
N ALA A 277 -8.38 -13.74 17.54
CA ALA A 277 -7.22 -13.31 16.75
C ALA A 277 -6.15 -14.40 16.79
N LEU A 278 -5.69 -14.84 15.61
CA LEU A 278 -4.78 -15.98 15.48
C LEU A 278 -3.41 -15.56 14.94
N LEU A 279 -2.36 -15.90 15.67
CA LEU A 279 -1.01 -16.03 15.15
C LEU A 279 -0.78 -17.51 14.81
N TYR A 280 -0.51 -17.82 13.54
CA TYR A 280 -0.50 -19.20 13.05
C TYR A 280 0.89 -19.53 12.49
N LEU A 281 1.53 -20.56 13.05
CA LEU A 281 2.81 -21.09 12.60
C LEU A 281 2.58 -22.45 11.94
N ARG A 282 3.00 -22.60 10.68
CA ARG A 282 2.91 -23.87 9.96
C ARG A 282 4.29 -24.26 9.46
N GLU A 283 4.88 -25.31 10.05
CA GLU A 283 6.25 -25.76 9.75
C GLU A 283 7.24 -24.58 9.66
N THR A 284 7.16 -23.68 10.65
CA THR A 284 7.84 -22.38 10.67
C THR A 284 8.86 -22.32 11.82
N ASN A 285 9.97 -21.64 11.59
CA ASN A 285 10.90 -21.26 12.66
C ASN A 285 10.57 -19.88 13.22
N LEU A 286 10.40 -19.76 14.54
CA LEU A 286 10.22 -18.50 15.24
C LEU A 286 11.53 -18.10 15.94
N TYR A 287 12.12 -16.98 15.52
CA TYR A 287 13.31 -16.38 16.11
C TYR A 287 12.93 -15.13 16.90
N VAL A 288 13.49 -14.99 18.10
CA VAL A 288 13.24 -13.84 18.97
C VAL A 288 14.57 -13.36 19.56
N THR A 289 14.85 -12.06 19.45
CA THR A 289 16.04 -11.46 20.06
C THR A 289 15.97 -11.49 21.60
N SER A 290 17.01 -11.01 22.28
CA SER A 290 17.03 -10.92 23.75
C SER A 290 16.03 -9.91 24.34
N ILE A 291 15.36 -9.10 23.50
CA ILE A 291 14.24 -8.23 23.90
C ILE A 291 13.00 -9.06 24.25
N GLY A 292 12.82 -10.22 23.62
CA GLY A 292 11.70 -11.11 23.83
C GLY A 292 10.47 -10.80 22.99
N LEU A 293 9.48 -11.69 23.09
CA LEU A 293 8.18 -11.58 22.45
C LEU A 293 7.11 -11.98 23.45
N GLN A 294 6.23 -11.06 23.82
CA GLN A 294 5.12 -11.29 24.70
C GLN A 294 3.82 -11.26 23.91
N LEU A 295 3.07 -12.36 23.99
CA LEU A 295 1.76 -12.50 23.36
C LEU A 295 0.69 -12.63 24.44
N THR A 296 -0.40 -11.87 24.29
CA THR A 296 -1.53 -11.85 25.21
C THR A 296 -2.85 -12.00 24.46
N LYS A 297 -3.91 -12.41 25.16
CA LYS A 297 -5.31 -12.53 24.70
C LYS A 297 -5.60 -13.61 23.65
N GLY A 298 -4.98 -13.51 22.47
CA GLY A 298 -5.35 -14.31 21.31
C GLY A 298 -4.88 -15.76 21.36
N SER A 299 -4.78 -16.37 20.19
CA SER A 299 -4.32 -17.75 20.06
C SER A 299 -3.05 -17.86 19.22
N LEU A 300 -2.07 -18.60 19.72
CA LEU A 300 -0.97 -19.17 18.94
C LEU A 300 -1.39 -20.56 18.45
N VAL A 301 -1.43 -20.76 17.14
CA VAL A 301 -1.70 -22.07 16.52
C VAL A 301 -0.42 -22.62 15.93
N VAL A 302 -0.12 -23.89 16.22
CA VAL A 302 1.04 -24.61 15.73
C VAL A 302 0.58 -25.81 14.89
N GLU A 303 0.94 -25.81 13.61
CA GLU A 303 0.71 -26.90 12.66
C GLU A 303 2.05 -27.44 12.15
N GLY A 304 2.19 -28.77 12.16
CA GLY A 304 3.44 -29.44 11.82
C GLY A 304 4.54 -29.20 12.85
N GLU A 305 5.79 -29.42 12.44
CA GLU A 305 6.95 -29.26 13.31
C GLU A 305 7.48 -27.82 13.24
N CYS A 306 7.24 -27.05 14.30
CA CYS A 306 7.76 -25.70 14.45
C CYS A 306 8.88 -25.65 15.49
N SER A 307 9.85 -24.75 15.31
CA SER A 307 10.95 -24.55 16.23
C SER A 307 11.02 -23.10 16.71
N ILE A 308 11.35 -22.92 17.98
CA ILE A 308 11.56 -21.63 18.63
C ILE A 308 13.05 -21.46 18.97
N PHE A 309 13.57 -20.28 18.66
CA PHE A 309 14.91 -19.84 19.02
C PHE A 309 14.81 -18.49 19.72
N SER A 310 15.49 -18.36 20.85
CA SER A 310 15.64 -17.08 21.54
C SER A 310 17.08 -16.82 21.95
N ASP A 311 17.54 -15.58 21.75
CA ASP A 311 18.86 -15.11 22.17
C ASP A 311 18.91 -14.73 23.67
N ALA A 312 17.79 -14.87 24.37
CA ALA A 312 17.68 -14.47 25.77
C ALA A 312 18.50 -15.37 26.68
N THR A 313 19.19 -14.74 27.63
CA THR A 313 19.91 -15.41 28.72
C THR A 313 19.09 -15.47 30.02
N GLU A 314 17.90 -14.86 30.03
CA GLU A 314 16.93 -14.89 31.12
C GLU A 314 15.49 -14.95 30.61
N ALA A 315 14.57 -15.43 31.46
CA ALA A 315 13.18 -15.68 31.07
C ALA A 315 12.39 -14.41 30.69
N SER A 316 12.78 -13.23 31.21
CA SER A 316 12.18 -11.93 30.88
C SER A 316 12.38 -11.51 29.42
N GLY A 317 13.49 -11.95 28.80
CA GLY A 317 13.80 -11.66 27.40
C GLY A 317 13.38 -12.78 26.43
N GLY A 318 12.74 -13.84 26.93
CA GLY A 318 12.29 -14.97 26.11
C GLY A 318 10.95 -14.74 25.42
N ILE A 319 10.29 -15.83 25.04
CA ILE A 319 8.88 -15.79 24.61
C ILE A 319 7.98 -15.92 25.83
N ILE A 320 7.02 -15.02 25.98
CA ILE A 320 6.13 -14.94 27.13
C ILE A 320 4.68 -15.08 26.66
N PHE A 321 3.97 -16.04 27.23
CA PHE A 321 2.53 -16.25 27.01
C PHE A 321 1.75 -15.67 28.18
N GLY A 322 0.88 -14.69 27.94
CA GLY A 322 0.16 -13.97 28.98
C GLY A 322 0.98 -12.89 29.70
N ASP A 323 0.40 -12.25 30.72
CA ASP A 323 1.04 -11.17 31.47
C ASP A 323 1.17 -11.42 32.98
N GLY A 324 0.51 -12.45 33.52
CA GLY A 324 0.52 -12.78 34.94
C GLY A 324 -0.41 -11.91 35.78
N VAL A 325 -1.28 -11.10 35.17
CA VAL A 325 -2.09 -10.09 35.87
C VAL A 325 -3.59 -10.35 35.72
N LEU A 326 -4.09 -10.46 34.49
CA LEU A 326 -5.52 -10.61 34.22
C LEU A 326 -5.79 -11.81 33.32
N SER A 327 -6.84 -12.58 33.63
CA SER A 327 -7.21 -13.77 32.84
C SER A 327 -7.63 -13.43 31.40
N ASN A 328 -8.10 -12.20 31.14
CA ASN A 328 -8.40 -11.76 29.78
C ASN A 328 -7.14 -11.53 28.93
N ASN A 329 -5.96 -11.46 29.54
CA ASN A 329 -4.68 -11.35 28.86
C ASN A 329 -4.00 -12.70 28.64
N ASN A 330 -4.62 -13.82 29.05
CA ASN A 330 -4.12 -15.15 28.78
C ASN A 330 -4.00 -15.40 27.27
N LEU A 331 -2.93 -16.07 26.84
CA LEU A 331 -2.77 -16.56 25.48
C LEU A 331 -3.21 -18.02 25.38
N PHE A 332 -3.99 -18.37 24.36
CA PHE A 332 -4.30 -19.76 24.06
C PHE A 332 -3.24 -20.35 23.13
N VAL A 333 -2.69 -21.52 23.48
CA VAL A 333 -1.72 -22.22 22.61
C VAL A 333 -2.36 -23.52 22.13
N ASN A 334 -2.60 -23.60 20.82
CA ASN A 334 -3.23 -24.73 20.17
C ASN A 334 -2.21 -25.45 19.29
N ILE A 335 -1.73 -26.61 19.75
CA ILE A 335 -0.86 -27.48 18.95
C ILE A 335 -1.78 -28.51 18.28
N LEU A 336 -1.82 -28.51 16.95
CA LEU A 336 -2.70 -29.41 16.19
C LEU A 336 -2.22 -30.86 16.27
N ASP A 337 -3.08 -31.79 15.86
CA ASP A 337 -2.73 -33.21 15.83
C ASP A 337 -1.46 -33.44 14.99
N GLU A 338 -0.61 -34.36 15.46
CA GLU A 338 0.68 -34.70 14.83
C GLU A 338 1.66 -33.52 14.69
N SER A 339 1.41 -32.40 15.37
CA SER A 339 2.25 -31.21 15.35
C SER A 339 3.14 -31.13 16.60
N GLY A 340 4.23 -30.38 16.48
CA GLY A 340 5.23 -30.23 17.54
C GLY A 340 5.76 -28.80 17.62
N LEU A 341 5.97 -28.31 18.84
CA LEU A 341 6.66 -27.04 19.09
C LEU A 341 7.93 -27.33 19.89
N LYS A 342 9.09 -27.22 19.24
CA LYS A 342 10.39 -27.44 19.85
C LYS A 342 11.01 -26.12 20.29
N ILE A 343 11.58 -26.11 21.48
CA ILE A 343 12.40 -25.00 21.95
C ILE A 343 13.85 -25.41 21.73
N GLU A 344 14.48 -24.84 20.70
CA GLU A 344 15.85 -25.18 20.32
C GLU A 344 16.86 -24.39 21.15
N SER A 345 16.56 -23.14 21.49
CA SER A 345 17.37 -22.29 22.36
C SER A 345 16.56 -21.21 23.08
N GLY A 346 17.10 -20.71 24.20
CA GLY A 346 16.54 -19.59 24.97
C GLY A 346 15.43 -20.01 25.93
N PHE A 347 14.47 -19.12 26.16
CA PHE A 347 13.42 -19.30 27.18
C PHE A 347 12.02 -19.14 26.61
N VAL A 348 11.09 -19.97 27.09
CA VAL A 348 9.65 -19.78 26.95
C VAL A 348 9.03 -19.78 28.35
N SER A 349 8.20 -18.79 28.64
CA SER A 349 7.55 -18.61 29.95
C SER A 349 6.05 -18.52 29.77
N ASN A 350 5.31 -19.32 30.54
CA ASN A 350 3.86 -19.20 30.64
C ASN A 350 3.50 -18.36 31.87
N LYS A 351 2.81 -17.25 31.63
CA LYS A 351 2.26 -16.31 32.61
C LYS A 351 0.74 -16.16 32.46
N ASN A 352 0.06 -17.14 31.87
CA ASN A 352 -1.40 -17.20 31.99
C ASN A 352 -1.81 -17.40 33.46
N VAL A 353 -2.94 -16.79 33.87
CA VAL A 353 -3.50 -16.85 35.23
C VAL A 353 -4.85 -17.53 35.31
#